data_AF-A0A959QM47-F1
#
_entry.id   AF-A0A959QM47-F1
#
_cell.length_a   1.000
_cell.length_b   1.000
_cell.length_c   1.000
_cell.angle_alpha   90.00
_cell.angle_beta   90.00
_cell.angle_gamma   90.00
#
_symmetry.space_group_name_H-M   'P 1'
#
loop_
_entity.id
_entity.type
_entity.pdbx_description
1 polymer ?
#
loop_
_entity_poly.entity_id
_entity_poly.type
_entity_poly.pdbx_seq_one_letter_code
_entity_poly.pdbx_strand_id
1 'polypeptide(L)' 'MNNTPLHLQVSSRRLLADQLTPVSLYARLRDRYAVPVLLESNDRYNAAESTSFIGLDPIATFRVEDHTMHIEAFGESD' A
#
# COMPACT_ATOMS: atom_id res chain seq x y z
N MET A 1 7.85 1.28 24.43
CA MET A 1 7.92 0.71 23.08
C MET A 1 8.45 -0.71 23.23
N ASN A 2 7.60 -1.72 23.02
CA ASN A 2 8.05 -3.11 23.03
C ASN A 2 8.96 -3.31 21.81
N ASN A 3 10.20 -3.72 22.05
CA ASN A 3 11.24 -3.79 21.03
C ASN A 3 11.19 -5.12 20.25
N THR A 4 9.98 -5.64 20.02
CA THR A 4 9.79 -6.90 19.31
C THR A 4 10.15 -6.69 17.84
N PRO A 5 11.14 -7.39 17.28
CA PRO A 5 11.49 -7.24 15.89
C PRO A 5 10.31 -7.67 15.00
N LEU A 6 9.93 -6.80 14.06
CA LEU A 6 8.91 -7.13 13.06
C LEU A 6 9.50 -8.16 12.08
N HIS A 7 9.08 -9.42 12.20
CA HIS A 7 9.48 -10.46 11.27
C HIS A 7 8.60 -10.41 10.01
N LEU A 8 9.12 -9.81 8.94
CA LEU A 8 8.40 -9.69 7.66
C LEU A 8 8.64 -10.91 6.78
N GLN A 9 7.57 -11.66 6.49
CA GLN A 9 7.58 -12.73 5.50
C GLN A 9 6.86 -12.25 4.24
N VAL A 10 7.59 -12.14 3.13
CA VAL A 10 7.05 -11.65 1.85
C VAL A 10 6.80 -12.83 0.92
N SER A 11 5.56 -12.94 0.45
CA SER A 11 5.17 -13.86 -0.63
C SER A 11 4.74 -13.06 -1.85
N SER A 12 5.19 -13.44 -3.04
CA SER A 12 4.87 -12.74 -4.28
C SER A 12 4.52 -13.71 -5.41
N ARG A 13 3.70 -13.24 -6.34
CA ARG A 13 3.32 -13.98 -7.55
C ARG A 13 3.18 -13.01 -8.72
N ARG A 14 3.67 -13.41 -9.89
CA ARG A 14 3.46 -12.70 -11.15
C ARG A 14 2.26 -13.28 -11.90
N LEU A 15 1.41 -12.40 -12.43
CA LEU A 15 0.21 -12.74 -13.19
C LEU A 15 0.19 -11.96 -14.51
N LEU A 16 -0.47 -12.49 -15.54
CA LEU A 16 -0.78 -11.73 -16.76
C LEU A 16 -1.88 -10.72 -16.46
N ALA A 17 -1.72 -9.50 -16.95
CA ALA A 17 -2.56 -8.35 -16.58
C ALA A 17 -2.89 -7.46 -17.79
N ASP A 18 -2.82 -7.99 -19.01
CA ASP A 18 -2.95 -7.19 -20.25
C ASP A 18 -4.30 -6.48 -20.43
N GLN A 19 -5.31 -6.87 -19.65
CA GLN A 19 -6.65 -6.25 -19.61
C GLN A 19 -6.90 -5.41 -18.35
N LEU A 20 -5.92 -5.30 -17.45
CA LEU A 20 -6.05 -4.58 -16.19
C LEU A 20 -5.31 -3.26 -16.30
N THR A 21 -5.97 -2.17 -15.90
CA THR A 21 -5.32 -0.88 -15.69
C THR A 21 -5.20 -0.60 -14.19
N PRO A 22 -4.14 0.11 -13.73
CA PRO A 22 -3.96 0.46 -12.32
C PRO A 22 -5.21 1.10 -11.70
N VAL A 23 -5.79 2.10 -12.37
CA VAL A 23 -7.03 2.77 -11.93
C VAL A 23 -8.21 1.80 -11.85
N SER A 24 -8.40 0.92 -12.84
CA SER A 24 -9.51 -0.05 -12.81
C SER A 24 -9.36 -1.06 -11.68
N LEU A 25 -8.13 -1.44 -11.34
CA LEU A 25 -7.85 -2.37 -10.24
C LEU A 25 -8.08 -1.67 -8.90
N TYR A 26 -7.54 -0.46 -8.73
CA TYR A 26 -7.77 0.35 -7.54
C TYR A 26 -9.25 0.58 -7.27
N ALA A 27 -10.04 0.97 -8.27
CA ALA A 27 -11.48 1.20 -8.10
C ALA A 27 -12.23 -0.04 -7.60
N ARG A 28 -11.83 -1.24 -8.02
CA ARG A 28 -12.43 -2.51 -7.56
C ARG A 28 -12.02 -2.88 -6.13
N LEU A 29 -10.82 -2.49 -5.72
CA LEU A 29 -10.23 -2.85 -4.42
C LEU A 29 -10.56 -1.82 -3.33
N ARG A 30 -10.70 -0.54 -3.70
CA ARG A 30 -10.83 0.57 -2.75
C ARG A 30 -11.97 0.36 -1.74
N ASP A 31 -13.08 -0.20 -2.19
CA ASP A 31 -14.26 -0.37 -1.35
C ASP A 31 -14.20 -1.66 -0.49
N ARG A 32 -13.11 -2.44 -0.59
CA ARG A 32 -12.92 -3.73 0.12
C ARG A 32 -11.83 -3.71 1.19
N TYR A 33 -10.95 -2.72 1.17
CA TYR A 33 -9.74 -2.67 1.99
C TYR A 33 -9.68 -1.37 2.79
N ALA A 34 -9.05 -1.43 3.97
CA ALA A 34 -8.86 -0.22 4.77
C ALA A 34 -7.74 0.64 4.17
N VAL A 35 -7.96 1.96 4.12
CA VAL A 35 -6.97 2.97 3.70
C VAL A 35 -6.21 2.58 2.40
N PRO A 36 -6.93 2.26 1.32
CA PRO A 36 -6.30 1.88 0.06
C PRO A 36 -5.57 3.09 -0.54
N VAL A 37 -4.38 2.86 -1.11
CA VAL A 37 -3.60 3.89 -1.80
C VAL A 37 -3.24 3.43 -3.20
N LEU A 38 -3.29 4.36 -4.16
CA LEU A 38 -2.77 4.18 -5.51
C LEU A 38 -1.62 5.18 -5.70
N LEU A 39 -0.44 4.66 -6.04
CA LEU A 39 0.75 5.44 -6.36
C LEU A 39 1.12 5.17 -7.81
N GLU A 40 1.19 6.21 -8.64
CA GLU A 40 1.53 6.09 -10.06
C GLU A 40 2.74 6.96 -10.40
N SER A 41 3.72 6.35 -11.05
CA SER A 41 4.84 7.02 -11.71
C SER A 41 4.65 6.85 -13.21
N ASN A 42 4.21 7.91 -13.89
CA ASN A 42 3.94 7.88 -15.32
C ASN A 42 5.02 8.68 -16.06
N ASP A 43 5.93 7.97 -16.74
CA ASP A 43 6.76 8.59 -17.77
C ASP A 43 5.97 8.67 -19.08
N ARG A 44 5.51 9.88 -19.39
CA ARG A 44 4.70 10.17 -20.58
C ARG A 44 5.45 9.91 -21.90
N TYR A 45 6.77 9.78 -21.87
CA TYR A 45 7.60 9.49 -23.05
C TYR A 45 7.94 8.00 -23.17
N ASN A 46 7.89 7.24 -22.08
CA ASN A 46 8.16 5.80 -22.08
C ASN A 46 7.19 5.03 -21.18
N ALA A 47 6.13 4.49 -21.79
CA ALA A 47 5.12 3.69 -21.09
C ALA A 47 5.69 2.42 -20.43
N ALA A 48 6.81 1.87 -20.94
CA ALA A 48 7.44 0.69 -20.35
C ALA A 48 8.12 0.98 -18.99
N GLU A 49 8.44 2.25 -18.72
CA GLU A 49 9.00 2.72 -17.45
C GLU A 49 7.92 3.24 -16.50
N SER A 50 6.65 3.25 -16.95
CA SER A 50 5.54 3.62 -16.08
C SER A 50 5.24 2.50 -15.10
N THR A 51 5.17 2.84 -13.81
CA THR A 51 4.97 1.88 -12.72
C THR A 51 3.87 2.37 -11.80
N SER A 52 3.02 1.44 -11.35
CA SER A 52 1.99 1.72 -10.36
C SER A 52 2.05 0.74 -9.21
N PHE A 53 1.81 1.25 -8.00
CA PHE A 53 1.67 0.45 -6.78
C PHE A 53 0.28 0.68 -6.19
N ILE A 54 -0.38 -0.39 -5.76
CA ILE A 54 -1.60 -0.32 -4.96
C ILE A 54 -1.28 -0.88 -3.59
N GLY A 55 -1.35 -0.03 -2.57
CA GLY A 55 -1.22 -0.43 -1.17
C GLY A 55 -2.59 -0.66 -0.56
N LEU A 56 -2.74 -1.75 0.19
CA LEU A 56 -3.97 -2.18 0.85
C LEU A 56 -3.61 -2.64 2.26
N ASP A 57 -4.57 -2.56 3.20
CA ASP A 57 -4.42 -3.05 4.58
C ASP A 57 -3.08 -2.65 5.23
N PRO A 58 -2.87 -1.34 5.48
CA PRO A 58 -1.66 -0.90 6.18
C PRO A 58 -1.55 -1.62 7.53
N ILE A 59 -0.31 -1.96 7.92
CA ILE A 59 0.00 -2.62 9.21
C ILE A 59 0.26 -1.60 10.34
N ALA A 60 0.56 -0.35 9.98
CA ALA A 60 0.66 0.76 10.92
C ALA A 60 0.47 2.11 10.20
N THR A 61 0.15 3.15 10.95
CA THR A 61 0.29 4.55 10.55
C THR A 61 1.29 5.27 11.43
N PHE A 62 1.81 6.38 10.91
CA PHE A 62 2.45 7.40 11.72
C PHE A 62 1.93 8.77 11.30
N ARG A 63 1.86 9.69 12.26
CA ARG A 63 1.41 11.06 12.04
C ARG A 63 2.17 12.00 12.97
N VAL A 64 2.45 13.22 12.53
CA VAL A 64 3.04 14.28 13.37
C VAL A 64 2.00 15.36 13.61
N GLU A 65 1.71 15.62 14.89
CA GLU A 65 0.81 16.69 15.36
C GLU A 65 1.47 17.38 16.55
N ASP A 66 1.46 18.72 16.59
CA ASP A 66 2.03 19.51 17.69
C ASP A 66 3.45 19.10 18.12
N HIS A 67 4.33 18.86 17.14
CA HIS A 67 5.72 18.40 17.34
C HIS A 67 5.84 17.02 18.02
N THR A 68 4.73 16.28 18.11
CA THR A 68 4.65 14.92 18.66
C THR A 68 4.37 13.94 17.53
N MET A 69 5.11 12.82 17.52
CA MET A 69 4.88 11.72 16.58
C MET A 69 3.94 10.70 17.22
N HIS A 70 2.82 10.45 16.56
CA HIS A 70 1.84 9.43 16.88
C HIS A 70 2.08 8.24 15.95
N ILE A 71 2.16 7.03 16.52
CA ILE A 71 2.33 5.79 15.76
C ILE A 71 1.23 4.84 16.22
N GLU A 72 0.47 4.31 15.28
CA GLU A 72 -0.65 3.39 15.53
C GLU A 72 -0.45 2.13 14.70
N ALA A 73 -0.29 0.97 15.34
CA ALA A 73 -0.29 -0.31 14.63
C ALA A 73 -1.74 -0.78 14.40
N PHE A 74 -2.02 -1.30 13.21
CA PHE A 74 -3.30 -1.93 12.92
C PHE A 74 -3.21 -3.41 13.32
N GLY A 75 -4.06 -3.86 14.25
CA GLY A 75 -4.18 -5.28 14.60
C GLY A 75 -3.55 -5.73 15.92
N GLU A 76 -3.78 -5.01 17.02
CA GLU A 76 -3.98 -5.69 18.33
C GLU A 76 -5.50 -5.75 18.57
N SER A 77 -6.12 -6.82 18.09
CA SER A 77 -7.42 -7.26 18.58
C SER A 77 -7.16 -8.54 19.35
N ASP A 78 -7.41 -8.52 20.65
CA ASP A 78 -7.55 -9.71 21.50
C ASP A 78 -8.65 -10.65 20.96
#